data_AF-A0A963QUZ0-F1
#
_entry.id   AF-A0A963QUZ0-F1
#
_cell.length_a   1.000
_cell.length_b   1.000
_cell.length_c   1.000
_cell.angle_alpha   90.00
_cell.angle_beta   90.00
_cell.angle_gamma   90.00
#
_symmetry.space_group_name_H-M   'P 1'
#
loop_
_entity.id
_entity.type
_entity.pdbx_description
1 polymer ?
#
loop_
_entity_poly.entity_id
_entity_poly.type
_entity_poly.pdbx_seq_one_letter_code
_entity_poly.pdbx_strand_id
1 'polypeptide(L)'
;MPAFMRAAALRPVGAALALALLAGCAPSIQAPVSAAPTVAENTTIHQQLRDLPPPVEPIVAAVYHYTDQTGQFEASRQVQSLSRAVTQGASSILIKALQDAGDGRWFTVLEREGLDNLLKERQIIRETRTLYGEGRGDDVARVLPPLLFAGMLLEGGIISYDTDTSTGGFGARILGIGGKVEYRKDTAVVYLRAVSTQNGRVLASVNVSKTLYSVGVAADVFRYVASDEILELEAGFTSNEPEHVAIKQAIEKAVIALIVEGAVRDYWTFADPAAAAPLVEAYAKEKVLPVTPMREAPALAAATRPDDAPADGRIRLASAITAGGDGD
;
A
#
# COMPACT_ATOMS: atom_id res chain seq x y z
N MET A 1 -44.84 -68.58 -9.26
CA MET A 1 -44.99 -68.69 -7.78
C MET A 1 -43.59 -68.71 -7.15
N PRO A 2 -43.39 -68.08 -5.98
CA PRO A 2 -42.43 -66.98 -5.88
C PRO A 2 -41.30 -67.17 -4.83
N ALA A 3 -40.30 -66.28 -4.95
CA ALA A 3 -39.55 -65.56 -3.90
C ALA A 3 -38.73 -66.34 -2.83
N PHE A 4 -37.46 -65.97 -2.67
CA PHE A 4 -37.03 -64.94 -1.70
C PHE A 4 -35.49 -64.85 -1.68
N MET A 5 -34.93 -63.92 -2.43
CA MET A 5 -33.53 -63.51 -2.30
C MET A 5 -33.49 -62.42 -1.22
N ARG A 6 -32.93 -62.74 -0.04
CA ARG A 6 -32.75 -61.77 1.04
C ARG A 6 -31.65 -60.79 0.67
N ALA A 7 -32.03 -59.62 0.16
CA ALA A 7 -31.13 -58.47 0.11
C ALA A 7 -30.87 -58.03 1.55
N ALA A 8 -29.66 -58.26 2.05
CA ALA A 8 -29.22 -57.72 3.32
C ALA A 8 -29.22 -56.19 3.20
N ALA A 9 -30.17 -55.55 3.87
CA ALA A 9 -30.19 -54.10 4.04
C ALA A 9 -28.92 -53.70 4.83
N LEU A 10 -27.88 -53.29 4.10
CA LEU A 10 -26.73 -52.62 4.68
C LEU A 10 -27.26 -51.36 5.37
N ARG A 11 -27.22 -51.38 6.69
CA ARG A 11 -27.75 -50.35 7.59
C ARG A 11 -27.08 -49.00 7.26
N PRO A 12 -27.82 -47.88 7.20
CA PRO A 12 -27.27 -46.54 6.95
C PRO A 12 -26.37 -46.00 8.10
N VAL A 13 -26.12 -46.83 9.12
CA VAL A 13 -25.33 -46.51 10.32
C VAL A 13 -23.86 -46.28 9.98
N GLY A 14 -23.31 -46.97 8.98
CA GLY A 14 -21.91 -46.79 8.55
C GLY A 14 -21.64 -45.43 7.92
N ALA A 15 -22.60 -44.92 7.12
CA ALA A 15 -22.48 -43.62 6.47
C ALA A 15 -22.63 -42.46 7.48
N ALA A 16 -23.52 -42.60 8.47
CA ALA A 16 -23.69 -41.61 9.52
C ALA A 16 -22.47 -41.50 10.45
N LEU A 17 -21.78 -42.62 10.72
CA LEU A 17 -20.56 -42.62 11.53
C LEU A 17 -19.35 -42.03 10.77
N ALA A 18 -19.26 -42.26 9.46
CA ALA A 18 -18.24 -41.64 8.61
C ALA A 18 -18.41 -40.12 8.49
N LEU A 19 -19.67 -39.62 8.47
CA LEU A 19 -19.95 -38.18 8.45
C LEU A 19 -19.66 -37.50 9.80
N ALA A 20 -19.83 -38.22 10.92
CA ALA A 20 -19.51 -37.71 12.26
C ALA A 20 -18.01 -37.61 12.54
N LEU A 21 -17.19 -38.48 11.90
CA LEU A 21 -15.73 -38.45 12.04
C LEU A 21 -15.06 -37.29 11.25
N LEU A 22 -15.77 -36.67 10.30
CA LEU A 22 -15.32 -35.47 9.59
C LEU A 22 -15.62 -34.16 10.35
N ALA A 23 -16.40 -34.20 11.43
CA ALA A 23 -16.73 -33.02 12.25
C ALA A 23 -15.63 -32.64 13.26
N GLY A 24 -14.53 -33.41 13.32
CA GLY A 24 -13.48 -33.27 14.32
C GLY A 24 -12.24 -32.53 13.82
N CYS A 25 -12.35 -31.26 13.44
CA CYS A 25 -11.28 -30.26 13.48
C CYS A 25 -11.87 -28.89 13.08
N ALA A 26 -12.62 -28.28 13.98
CA ALA A 26 -12.83 -26.83 13.90
C ALA A 26 -11.56 -26.19 14.49
N PRO A 27 -10.66 -25.58 13.70
CA PRO A 27 -9.59 -24.79 14.28
C PRO A 27 -10.25 -23.68 15.09
N SER A 28 -9.96 -23.62 16.38
CA SER A 28 -10.30 -22.46 17.19
C SER A 28 -9.55 -21.29 16.59
N ILE A 29 -10.24 -20.45 15.81
CA ILE A 29 -9.70 -19.19 15.31
C ILE A 29 -9.62 -18.26 16.51
N GLN A 30 -8.54 -18.40 17.29
CA GLN A 30 -8.17 -17.40 18.29
C GLN A 30 -7.62 -16.21 17.52
N ALA A 31 -8.48 -15.21 17.29
CA ALA A 31 -8.00 -13.92 16.82
C ALA A 31 -6.96 -13.40 17.84
N PRO A 32 -5.78 -12.95 17.40
CA PRO A 32 -4.82 -12.36 18.31
C PRO A 32 -5.47 -11.15 19.00
N VAL A 33 -5.63 -11.24 20.31
CA VAL A 33 -6.35 -10.23 21.13
C VAL A 33 -5.51 -8.97 21.32
N SER A 34 -4.18 -9.07 21.19
CA SER A 34 -3.26 -7.95 21.29
C SER A 34 -1.88 -8.31 20.72
N ALA A 35 -1.23 -7.34 20.08
CA ALA A 35 0.18 -7.40 19.69
C ALA A 35 0.96 -6.30 20.43
N ALA A 36 2.20 -6.59 20.80
CA ALA A 36 3.09 -5.58 21.39
C ALA A 36 3.43 -4.49 20.37
N PRO A 37 3.63 -3.23 20.80
CA PRO A 37 4.06 -2.17 19.90
C PRO A 37 5.45 -2.50 19.33
N THR A 38 5.62 -2.32 18.02
CA THR A 38 6.89 -2.50 17.32
C THR A 38 7.39 -1.17 16.77
N VAL A 39 8.71 -1.05 16.61
CA VAL A 39 9.26 0.02 15.76
C VAL A 39 8.79 -0.27 14.33
N ALA A 40 8.26 0.75 13.67
CA ALA A 40 7.60 0.61 12.38
C ALA A 40 8.45 -0.16 11.37
N GLU A 41 7.79 -1.01 10.57
CA GLU A 41 8.45 -1.89 9.62
C GLU A 41 9.25 -1.12 8.56
N ASN A 42 10.47 -1.60 8.30
CA ASN A 42 11.30 -1.13 7.20
C ASN A 42 10.80 -1.80 5.92
N THR A 43 10.18 -1.01 5.05
CA THR A 43 9.73 -1.48 3.73
C THR A 43 10.93 -1.63 2.80
N THR A 44 10.77 -2.33 1.69
CA THR A 44 11.83 -2.42 0.66
C THR A 44 12.21 -1.04 0.11
N ILE A 45 11.25 -0.13 -0.03
CA ILE A 45 11.50 1.24 -0.50
C ILE A 45 12.28 2.03 0.56
N HIS A 46 11.97 1.86 1.84
CA HIS A 46 12.71 2.48 2.93
C HIS A 46 14.18 2.02 2.95
N GLN A 47 14.44 0.73 2.71
CA GLN A 47 15.82 0.23 2.56
C GLN A 47 16.53 0.88 1.38
N GLN A 48 15.90 0.93 0.20
CA GLN A 48 16.45 1.61 -0.98
C GLN A 48 16.77 3.09 -0.71
N LEU A 49 15.91 3.78 0.06
CA LEU A 49 16.11 5.17 0.44
C LEU A 49 17.35 5.34 1.34
N ARG A 50 17.56 4.42 2.29
CA ARG A 50 18.74 4.44 3.18
C ARG A 50 20.03 4.04 2.46
N ASP A 51 19.95 3.11 1.53
CA ASP A 51 21.08 2.57 0.78
C ASP A 51 21.53 3.48 -0.38
N LEU A 52 20.96 4.68 -0.52
CA LEU A 52 21.34 5.63 -1.54
C LEU A 52 22.85 5.97 -1.46
N PRO A 53 23.58 5.96 -2.60
CA PRO A 53 24.94 6.47 -2.65
C PRO A 53 24.97 7.94 -2.17
N PRO A 54 26.02 8.35 -1.42
CA PRO A 54 26.06 9.69 -0.83
C PRO A 54 26.23 10.79 -1.89
N PRO A 55 25.79 12.03 -1.61
CA PRO A 55 26.10 13.19 -2.45
C PRO A 55 27.54 13.68 -2.21
N VAL A 56 28.04 14.55 -3.10
CA VAL A 56 29.29 15.31 -2.87
C VAL A 56 29.14 16.24 -1.65
N GLU A 57 28.01 16.93 -1.56
CA GLU A 57 27.67 17.82 -0.45
C GLU A 57 26.20 17.64 -0.03
N PRO A 58 25.86 17.62 1.27
CA PRO A 58 24.49 17.57 1.73
C PRO A 58 23.69 18.81 1.32
N ILE A 59 22.44 18.61 0.94
CA ILE A 59 21.53 19.68 0.54
C ILE A 59 20.83 20.24 1.78
N VAL A 60 20.94 21.55 2.03
CA VAL A 60 20.17 22.20 3.10
C VAL A 60 18.76 22.50 2.60
N ALA A 61 17.79 21.70 3.05
CA ALA A 61 16.42 21.73 2.57
C ALA A 61 15.44 22.09 3.69
N ALA A 62 14.37 22.80 3.36
CA ALA A 62 13.25 23.08 4.26
C ALA A 62 11.94 22.52 3.70
N VAL A 63 11.10 22.00 4.60
CA VAL A 63 9.73 21.57 4.30
C VAL A 63 8.80 22.46 5.11
N TYR A 64 7.87 23.14 4.45
CA TYR A 64 6.86 23.98 5.11
C TYR A 64 5.60 23.17 5.39
N HIS A 65 4.91 22.77 4.33
CA HIS A 65 3.69 21.98 4.40
C HIS A 65 3.70 20.95 3.28
N TYR A 66 3.40 19.71 3.64
CA TYR A 66 3.20 18.62 2.69
C TYR A 66 1.96 17.85 3.13
N THR A 67 0.81 18.20 2.56
CA THR A 67 -0.50 17.78 3.06
C THR A 67 -1.30 16.99 2.04
N ASP A 68 -2.40 16.41 2.51
CA ASP A 68 -3.46 15.89 1.66
C ASP A 68 -4.17 17.02 0.91
N GLN A 69 -4.15 16.96 -0.41
CA GLN A 69 -4.83 17.87 -1.33
C GLN A 69 -5.89 17.16 -2.17
N THR A 70 -6.20 15.89 -1.85
CA THR A 70 -7.18 15.08 -2.58
C THR A 70 -8.61 15.48 -2.25
N GLY A 71 -8.84 15.92 -1.01
CA GLY A 71 -10.18 16.22 -0.47
C GLY A 71 -11.05 14.98 -0.25
N GLN A 72 -10.48 13.77 -0.33
CA GLN A 72 -11.24 12.53 -0.27
C GLN A 72 -11.61 12.12 1.17
N PHE A 73 -12.82 11.62 1.31
CA PHE A 73 -13.31 10.97 2.52
C PHE A 73 -13.37 9.45 2.30
N GLU A 74 -13.31 8.68 3.38
CA GLU A 74 -13.44 7.23 3.29
C GLU A 74 -14.78 6.85 2.64
N ALA A 75 -14.72 5.95 1.67
CA ALA A 75 -15.92 5.43 1.03
C ALA A 75 -16.72 4.59 2.04
N SER A 76 -18.00 4.93 2.21
CA SER A 76 -18.95 4.14 3.01
C SER A 76 -20.17 3.77 2.17
N ARG A 77 -20.66 2.54 2.35
CA ARG A 77 -21.77 1.97 1.56
C ARG A 77 -23.14 2.56 1.91
N GLN A 78 -23.31 3.14 3.09
CA GLN A 78 -24.63 3.60 3.57
C GLN A 78 -24.69 5.07 4.02
N VAL A 79 -23.57 5.67 4.44
CA VAL A 79 -23.53 7.03 5.04
C VAL A 79 -22.31 7.81 4.53
N GLN A 80 -22.40 9.13 4.43
CA GLN A 80 -21.22 9.97 4.18
C GLN A 80 -20.25 9.90 5.36
N SER A 81 -19.00 9.47 5.13
CA SER A 81 -17.96 9.45 6.16
C SER A 81 -17.42 10.85 6.42
N LEU A 82 -17.12 11.15 7.69
CA LEU A 82 -16.38 12.36 8.09
C LEU A 82 -14.86 12.11 8.18
N SER A 83 -14.43 10.85 8.09
CA SER A 83 -13.02 10.45 8.11
C SER A 83 -12.38 10.70 6.75
N ARG A 84 -11.21 11.32 6.75
CA ARG A 84 -10.39 11.50 5.53
C ARG A 84 -9.81 10.15 5.12
N ALA A 85 -9.82 9.87 3.82
CA ALA A 85 -9.21 8.66 3.26
C ALA A 85 -7.67 8.71 3.27
N VAL A 86 -7.10 9.90 3.50
CA VAL A 86 -5.66 10.15 3.40
C VAL A 86 -5.14 10.81 4.68
N THR A 87 -3.94 10.41 5.09
CA THR A 87 -3.27 10.97 6.28
C THR A 87 -3.03 12.48 6.14
N GLN A 88 -3.24 13.21 7.23
CA GLN A 88 -2.92 14.63 7.33
C GLN A 88 -1.50 14.87 7.86
N GLY A 89 -0.78 13.81 8.25
CA GLY A 89 0.59 13.87 8.80
C GLY A 89 1.69 13.67 7.76
N ALA A 90 1.43 13.97 6.49
CA ALA A 90 2.37 13.68 5.40
C ALA A 90 3.65 14.53 5.47
N SER A 91 3.62 15.73 6.08
CA SER A 91 4.82 16.53 6.40
C SER A 91 5.83 15.74 7.23
N SER A 92 5.39 15.11 8.32
CA SER A 92 6.24 14.33 9.21
C SER A 92 6.85 13.11 8.51
N ILE A 93 6.08 12.47 7.62
CA ILE A 93 6.55 11.34 6.81
C ILE A 93 7.65 11.82 5.85
N LEU A 94 7.44 12.95 5.16
CA LEU A 94 8.44 13.50 4.25
C LEU A 94 9.71 13.92 4.99
N ILE A 95 9.60 14.63 6.12
CA ILE A 95 10.75 15.03 6.94
C ILE A 95 11.55 13.80 7.37
N LYS A 96 10.87 12.74 7.82
CA LYS A 96 11.53 11.48 8.19
C LYS A 96 12.23 10.82 7.00
N ALA A 97 11.59 10.77 5.84
CA ALA A 97 12.18 10.22 4.62
C ALA A 97 13.44 11.01 4.20
N LEU A 98 13.42 12.34 4.31
CA LEU A 98 14.59 13.17 4.03
C LEU A 98 15.73 12.94 5.04
N GLN A 99 15.41 12.73 6.32
CA GLN A 99 16.41 12.39 7.35
C GLN A 99 17.01 11.00 7.16
N ASP A 100 16.25 10.05 6.60
CA ASP A 100 16.72 8.69 6.36
C ASP A 100 17.47 8.54 5.02
N ALA A 101 17.31 9.49 4.10
CA ALA A 101 17.91 9.43 2.77
C ALA A 101 19.43 9.30 2.83
N GLY A 102 19.94 8.16 2.32
CA GLY A 102 21.34 7.80 2.38
C GLY A 102 21.89 7.77 3.82
N ASP A 103 21.11 7.35 4.82
CA ASP A 103 21.46 7.40 6.24
C ASP A 103 21.78 8.83 6.74
N GLY A 104 20.98 9.80 6.28
CA GLY A 104 21.11 11.21 6.67
C GLY A 104 22.23 11.98 5.96
N ARG A 105 22.84 11.38 4.93
CA ARG A 105 23.91 12.02 4.15
C ARG A 105 23.38 12.98 3.07
N TRP A 106 22.12 12.83 2.65
CA TRP A 106 21.56 13.63 1.55
C TRP A 106 21.11 15.02 1.95
N PHE A 107 20.41 15.14 3.08
CA PHE A 107 19.73 16.40 3.44
C PHE A 107 20.08 16.85 4.85
N THR A 108 20.41 18.13 4.97
CA THR A 108 20.27 18.85 6.24
C THR A 108 18.88 19.46 6.27
N VAL A 109 17.95 18.77 6.94
CA VAL A 109 16.53 19.17 6.97
C VAL A 109 16.31 20.25 8.03
N LEU A 110 15.72 21.37 7.63
CA LEU A 110 15.37 22.48 8.52
C LEU A 110 13.89 22.43 8.91
N GLU A 111 13.64 22.60 10.21
CA GLU A 111 12.30 22.74 10.77
C GLU A 111 11.66 24.07 10.35
N ARG A 112 10.58 24.02 9.57
CA ARG A 112 9.77 25.20 9.21
C ARG A 112 8.29 25.06 9.53
N GLU A 113 7.78 23.85 9.70
CA GLU A 113 6.39 23.61 10.10
C GLU A 113 6.15 24.14 11.54
N GLY A 114 7.11 23.90 12.44
CA GLY A 114 7.12 24.39 13.81
C GLY A 114 7.90 25.68 14.06
N LEU A 115 8.15 26.51 13.03
CA LEU A 115 9.07 27.66 13.13
C LEU A 115 8.69 28.63 14.27
N ASP A 116 7.40 28.91 14.47
CA ASP A 116 6.95 29.83 15.51
C ASP A 116 7.31 29.34 16.91
N ASN A 117 7.20 28.04 17.16
CA ASN A 117 7.58 27.45 18.45
C ASN A 117 9.10 27.57 18.67
N LEU A 118 9.89 27.31 17.62
CA LEU A 118 11.34 27.46 17.66
C LEU A 118 11.75 28.92 17.89
N LEU A 119 11.07 29.89 17.28
CA LEU A 119 11.35 31.31 17.48
C LEU A 119 11.01 31.78 18.89
N LYS A 120 9.88 31.32 19.43
CA LYS A 120 9.48 31.57 20.84
C LYS A 120 10.51 31.00 21.81
N GLU A 121 10.94 29.76 21.63
CA GLU A 121 11.95 29.14 22.49
C GLU A 121 13.28 29.91 22.44
N ARG A 122 13.72 30.29 21.25
CA ARG A 122 14.92 31.12 21.09
C ARG A 122 14.77 32.50 21.72
N GLN A 123 13.57 33.08 21.74
CA GLN A 123 13.29 34.33 22.43
C GLN A 123 13.42 34.16 23.95
N ILE A 124 12.82 33.11 24.52
CA ILE A 124 12.94 32.77 25.95
C ILE A 124 14.42 32.63 26.34
N ILE A 125 15.23 31.95 25.52
CA ILE A 125 16.66 31.81 25.78
C ILE A 125 17.37 33.17 25.76
N ARG A 126 17.06 34.04 24.80
CA ARG A 126 17.64 35.39 24.73
C ARG A 126 17.28 36.21 25.97
N GLU A 127 16.01 36.23 26.34
CA GLU A 127 15.52 36.99 27.50
C GLU A 127 16.13 36.48 28.81
N THR A 128 16.18 35.16 29.00
CA THR A 128 16.78 34.54 30.19
C THR A 128 18.27 34.88 30.32
N ARG A 129 19.01 34.87 29.21
CA ARG A 129 20.44 35.25 29.19
C ARG A 129 20.65 36.74 29.47
N THR A 130 19.76 37.62 29.01
CA THR A 130 19.81 39.04 29.32
C THR A 130 19.57 39.29 30.81
N LEU A 131 18.56 38.64 31.40
CA LEU A 131 18.16 38.86 32.80
C LEU A 131 19.14 38.25 33.83
N TYR A 132 19.73 37.10 33.52
CA TYR A 132 20.53 36.32 34.49
C TYR A 132 22.00 36.12 34.06
N GLY A 133 22.40 36.61 32.89
CA GLY A 133 23.75 36.44 32.35
C GLY A 133 24.76 37.49 32.83
N GLU A 134 24.32 38.61 33.40
CA GLU A 134 25.22 39.66 33.90
C GLU A 134 26.09 39.12 35.06
N GLY A 135 27.40 38.96 34.83
CA GLY A 135 28.38 38.56 35.86
C GLY A 135 29.34 37.40 35.53
N ARG A 136 29.17 36.67 34.42
CA ARG A 136 30.16 35.65 33.97
C ARG A 136 30.85 36.10 32.68
N GLY A 137 32.12 36.45 32.78
CA GLY A 137 32.94 36.93 31.66
C GLY A 137 33.06 35.88 30.56
N ASP A 138 32.37 36.13 29.45
CA ASP A 138 32.71 35.77 28.07
C ASP A 138 31.51 36.14 27.19
N ASP A 139 31.62 37.28 26.49
CA ASP A 139 30.52 37.89 25.73
C ASP A 139 30.14 37.10 24.45
N VAL A 140 31.04 36.25 23.96
CA VAL A 140 30.84 35.46 22.72
C VAL A 140 29.99 34.21 22.96
N ALA A 141 29.99 33.64 24.17
CA ALA A 141 29.19 32.46 24.52
C ALA A 141 27.69 32.77 24.73
N ARG A 142 27.30 34.06 24.68
CA ARG A 142 25.92 34.50 24.97
C ARG A 142 25.01 34.58 23.75
N VAL A 143 25.58 34.69 22.55
CA VAL A 143 24.80 34.88 21.32
C VAL A 143 24.39 33.52 20.75
N LEU A 144 23.08 33.31 20.55
CA LEU A 144 22.60 32.11 19.87
C LEU A 144 23.09 32.09 18.42
N PRO A 145 23.62 30.98 17.90
CA PRO A 145 23.95 30.86 16.48
C PRO A 145 22.74 31.19 15.61
N PRO A 146 22.94 31.85 14.45
CA PRO A 146 21.85 32.14 13.53
C PRO A 146 21.21 30.84 13.02
N LEU A 147 19.93 30.91 12.63
CA LEU A 147 19.28 29.79 11.98
C LEU A 147 19.85 29.63 10.57
N LEU A 148 20.00 28.38 10.14
CA LEU A 148 20.43 28.07 8.78
C LEU A 148 19.38 28.57 7.78
N PHE A 149 19.84 29.01 6.62
CA PHE A 149 18.99 29.29 5.46
C PHE A 149 18.91 28.03 4.62
N ALA A 150 17.70 27.68 4.16
CA ALA A 150 17.54 26.59 3.22
C ALA A 150 17.97 27.07 1.83
N GLY A 151 18.85 26.33 1.15
CA GLY A 151 19.13 26.54 -0.26
C GLY A 151 17.97 26.07 -1.15
N MET A 152 17.12 25.20 -0.60
CA MET A 152 16.03 24.55 -1.31
C MET A 152 14.78 24.42 -0.45
N LEU A 153 13.63 24.71 -1.04
CA LEU A 153 12.32 24.37 -0.48
C LEU A 153 11.80 23.09 -1.14
N LEU A 154 11.31 22.18 -0.33
CA LEU A 154 10.63 20.98 -0.78
C LEU A 154 9.14 21.15 -0.53
N GLU A 155 8.37 21.05 -1.62
CA GLU A 155 6.93 21.29 -1.62
C GLU A 155 6.20 20.19 -2.37
N GLY A 156 4.90 20.07 -2.10
CA GLY A 156 4.01 19.15 -2.80
C GLY A 156 2.89 18.68 -1.91
N GLY A 157 2.45 17.45 -2.13
CA GLY A 157 1.41 16.84 -1.33
C GLY A 157 0.89 15.57 -1.98
N ILE A 158 -0.14 15.01 -1.34
CA ILE A 158 -0.90 13.88 -1.87
C ILE A 158 -1.99 14.50 -2.73
N ILE A 159 -1.87 14.37 -4.06
CA ILE A 159 -2.68 15.13 -5.03
C ILE A 159 -3.89 14.35 -5.50
N SER A 160 -3.77 13.03 -5.61
CA SER A 160 -4.87 12.17 -6.01
C SER A 160 -4.94 10.94 -5.11
N TYR A 161 -6.16 10.58 -4.73
CA TYR A 161 -6.50 9.31 -4.13
C TYR A 161 -7.79 8.85 -4.81
N ASP A 162 -7.76 7.68 -5.42
CA ASP A 162 -8.90 7.14 -6.17
C ASP A 162 -9.16 5.70 -5.73
N THR A 163 -10.43 5.33 -5.60
CA THR A 163 -10.88 4.02 -5.12
C THR A 163 -11.81 3.39 -6.14
N ASP A 164 -11.32 2.35 -6.79
CA ASP A 164 -12.08 1.53 -7.73
C ASP A 164 -12.48 0.22 -7.04
N THR A 165 -13.78 -0.04 -6.89
CA THR A 165 -14.28 -1.34 -6.39
C THR A 165 -14.96 -2.10 -7.52
N SER A 166 -14.56 -3.35 -7.73
CA SER A 166 -15.14 -4.29 -8.69
C SER A 166 -15.53 -5.57 -7.97
N THR A 167 -16.69 -6.12 -8.32
CA THR A 167 -17.21 -7.36 -7.72
C THR A 167 -17.30 -8.46 -8.78
N GLY A 168 -16.74 -9.64 -8.48
CA GLY A 168 -16.96 -10.87 -9.22
C GLY A 168 -17.78 -11.87 -8.39
N GLY A 169 -18.75 -12.54 -8.98
CA GLY A 169 -19.55 -13.58 -8.31
C GLY A 169 -19.29 -14.96 -8.89
N PHE A 170 -19.13 -15.98 -8.04
CA PHE A 170 -19.21 -17.37 -8.49
C PHE A 170 -20.68 -17.80 -8.49
N GLY A 171 -21.24 -17.99 -9.69
CA GLY A 171 -22.66 -18.27 -9.89
C GLY A 171 -22.98 -19.77 -9.95
N ALA A 172 -23.51 -20.30 -8.84
CA ALA A 172 -24.50 -21.39 -8.86
C ALA A 172 -25.55 -21.14 -7.78
N ARG A 173 -26.46 -20.18 -8.01
CA ARG A 173 -27.59 -19.83 -7.13
C ARG A 173 -28.68 -20.93 -7.04
N ILE A 174 -28.37 -22.19 -7.30
CA ILE A 174 -29.38 -23.25 -7.44
C ILE A 174 -29.63 -24.02 -6.13
N LEU A 175 -28.84 -23.81 -5.07
CA LEU A 175 -28.96 -24.59 -3.81
C LEU A 175 -28.80 -23.77 -2.52
N GLY A 176 -29.02 -22.46 -2.55
CA GLY A 176 -28.89 -21.60 -1.37
C GLY A 176 -27.45 -21.35 -0.91
N ILE A 177 -26.44 -21.65 -1.74
CA ILE A 177 -25.02 -21.37 -1.46
C ILE A 177 -24.52 -20.40 -2.54
N GLY A 178 -24.01 -19.23 -2.14
CA GLY A 178 -23.44 -18.22 -3.03
C GLY A 178 -22.01 -17.86 -2.62
N GLY A 179 -21.13 -17.60 -3.58
CA GLY A 179 -19.78 -17.09 -3.34
C GLY A 179 -19.59 -15.74 -4.00
N LYS A 180 -19.12 -14.74 -3.26
CA LYS A 180 -18.79 -13.39 -3.75
C LYS A 180 -17.30 -13.14 -3.56
N VAL A 181 -16.64 -12.66 -4.61
CA VAL A 181 -15.28 -12.14 -4.54
C VAL A 181 -15.31 -10.65 -4.88
N GLU A 182 -14.81 -9.82 -3.98
CA GLU A 182 -14.74 -8.38 -4.14
C GLU A 182 -13.28 -7.96 -4.29
N TYR A 183 -12.99 -7.16 -5.31
CA TYR A 183 -11.69 -6.57 -5.57
C TYR A 183 -11.81 -5.06 -5.39
N ARG A 184 -10.99 -4.47 -4.53
CA ARG A 184 -10.87 -3.02 -4.40
C ARG A 184 -9.44 -2.60 -4.73
N LYS A 185 -9.32 -1.55 -5.52
CA LYS A 185 -8.08 -0.96 -5.97
C LYS A 185 -8.07 0.50 -5.52
N ASP A 186 -7.13 0.83 -4.65
CA ASP A 186 -6.92 2.19 -4.17
C ASP A 186 -5.64 2.73 -4.82
N THR A 187 -5.65 3.92 -5.43
CA THR A 187 -4.47 4.51 -6.08
C THR A 187 -4.18 5.88 -5.49
N ALA A 188 -3.03 6.03 -4.87
CA ALA A 188 -2.54 7.28 -4.30
C ALA A 188 -1.42 7.85 -5.17
N VAL A 189 -1.51 9.15 -5.50
CA VAL A 189 -0.49 9.88 -6.26
C VAL A 189 0.06 11.02 -5.42
N VAL A 190 1.38 11.01 -5.22
CA VAL A 190 2.11 12.05 -4.50
C VAL A 190 2.96 12.86 -5.46
N TYR A 191 3.04 14.17 -5.23
CA TYR A 191 3.93 15.07 -5.97
C TYR A 191 4.96 15.63 -5.02
N LEU A 192 6.20 15.76 -5.48
CA LEU A 192 7.29 16.40 -4.76
C LEU A 192 8.11 17.25 -5.72
N ARG A 193 8.34 18.52 -5.36
CA ARG A 193 9.14 19.46 -6.14
C ARG A 193 10.18 20.16 -5.28
N ALA A 194 11.32 20.45 -5.90
CA ALA A 194 12.42 21.21 -5.34
C ALA A 194 12.43 22.63 -5.91
N VAL A 195 12.41 23.64 -5.05
CA VAL A 195 12.42 25.06 -5.43
C VAL A 195 13.67 25.74 -4.88
N SER A 196 14.41 26.44 -5.73
CA SER A 196 15.57 27.24 -5.31
C SER A 196 15.11 28.48 -4.54
N THR A 197 15.62 28.68 -3.33
CA THR A 197 15.35 29.89 -2.54
C THR A 197 16.05 31.13 -3.10
N GLN A 198 17.08 30.96 -3.94
CA GLN A 198 17.84 32.07 -4.50
C GLN A 198 17.06 32.83 -5.58
N ASN A 199 16.24 32.13 -6.36
CA ASN A 199 15.59 32.70 -7.54
C ASN A 199 14.16 32.20 -7.79
N GLY A 200 13.60 31.38 -6.90
CA GLY A 200 12.23 30.85 -7.01
C GLY A 200 12.03 29.83 -8.13
N ARG A 201 13.09 29.36 -8.79
CA ARG A 201 12.97 28.37 -9.87
C ARG A 201 12.63 27.00 -9.29
N VAL A 202 11.65 26.34 -9.90
CA VAL A 202 11.43 24.90 -9.71
C VAL A 202 12.54 24.13 -10.44
N LEU A 203 13.40 23.46 -9.69
CA LEU A 203 14.57 22.74 -10.20
C LEU A 203 14.13 21.38 -10.75
N ALA A 204 13.50 20.58 -9.88
CA ALA A 204 12.99 19.25 -10.21
C ALA A 204 11.56 19.10 -9.68
N SER A 205 10.75 18.30 -10.38
CA SER A 205 9.38 17.97 -10.00
C SER A 205 9.10 16.53 -10.40
N VAL A 206 8.72 15.72 -9.44
CA VAL A 206 8.44 14.30 -9.60
C VAL A 206 7.05 13.99 -9.08
N ASN A 207 6.44 12.95 -9.65
CA ASN A 207 5.24 12.34 -9.13
C ASN A 207 5.44 10.84 -9.00
N VAL A 208 4.83 10.24 -8.00
CA VAL A 208 4.84 8.81 -7.74
C VAL A 208 3.42 8.35 -7.51
N SER A 209 3.03 7.30 -8.22
CA SER A 209 1.75 6.63 -8.04
C SER A 209 1.96 5.27 -7.38
N LYS A 210 1.17 4.97 -6.35
CA LYS A 210 1.15 3.68 -5.66
C LYS A 210 -0.28 3.16 -5.66
N THR A 211 -0.45 1.96 -6.22
CA THR A 211 -1.73 1.24 -6.20
C THR A 211 -1.70 0.17 -5.10
N LEU A 212 -2.76 0.12 -4.30
CA LEU A 212 -3.06 -0.90 -3.31
C LEU A 212 -4.15 -1.81 -3.85
N TYR A 213 -3.98 -3.12 -3.67
CA TYR A 213 -5.01 -4.10 -3.99
C TYR A 213 -5.56 -4.72 -2.71
N SER A 214 -6.88 -4.74 -2.60
CA SER A 214 -7.62 -5.38 -1.53
C SER A 214 -8.53 -6.46 -2.13
N VAL A 215 -8.49 -7.67 -1.59
CA VAL A 215 -9.33 -8.79 -2.04
C VAL A 215 -10.13 -9.31 -0.85
N GLY A 216 -11.45 -9.34 -1.02
CA GLY A 216 -12.40 -9.94 -0.09
C GLY A 216 -13.06 -11.17 -0.70
N VAL A 217 -13.09 -12.27 0.02
CA VAL A 217 -13.83 -13.48 -0.36
C VAL A 217 -14.89 -13.73 0.70
N ALA A 218 -16.15 -13.79 0.28
CA ALA A 218 -17.30 -14.09 1.12
C ALA A 218 -18.08 -15.28 0.56
N ALA A 219 -18.58 -16.13 1.45
CA ALA A 219 -19.47 -17.24 1.16
C ALA A 219 -20.75 -17.10 2.00
N ASP A 220 -21.89 -17.13 1.31
CA ASP A 220 -23.20 -16.90 1.89
C ASP A 220 -24.03 -18.19 1.77
N VAL A 221 -24.61 -18.64 2.88
CA VAL A 221 -25.54 -19.78 2.91
C VAL A 221 -26.92 -19.31 3.36
N PHE A 222 -27.91 -19.50 2.50
CA PHE A 222 -29.32 -19.17 2.72
C PHE A 222 -30.14 -20.44 2.95
N ARG A 223 -30.89 -20.48 4.05
CA ARG A 223 -31.87 -21.54 4.32
C ARG A 223 -33.24 -20.94 4.62
N TYR A 224 -34.26 -21.33 3.83
CA TYR A 224 -35.66 -20.97 4.08
C TYR A 224 -36.19 -21.76 5.26
N VAL A 225 -36.68 -21.09 6.31
CA VAL A 225 -37.27 -21.71 7.50
C VAL A 225 -38.71 -21.22 7.62
N ALA A 226 -39.66 -22.02 7.12
CA ALA A 226 -41.09 -21.67 7.05
C ALA A 226 -41.37 -20.35 6.30
N SER A 227 -42.65 -20.09 6.00
CA SER A 227 -43.08 -19.21 4.90
C SER A 227 -42.65 -17.73 4.97
N ASP A 228 -42.00 -17.27 6.04
CA ASP A 228 -41.65 -15.86 6.24
C ASP A 228 -40.26 -15.61 6.88
N GLU A 229 -39.38 -16.62 7.05
CA GLU A 229 -38.05 -16.43 7.67
C GLU A 229 -36.89 -16.98 6.81
N ILE A 230 -35.88 -16.14 6.59
CA ILE A 230 -34.62 -16.50 5.90
C ILE A 230 -33.51 -16.51 6.95
N LEU A 231 -32.81 -17.65 7.08
CA LEU A 231 -31.57 -17.74 7.85
C LEU A 231 -30.38 -17.53 6.92
N GLU A 232 -29.58 -16.50 7.19
CA GLU A 232 -28.36 -16.14 6.46
C GLU A 232 -27.14 -16.42 7.36
N LEU A 233 -26.20 -17.21 6.83
CA LEU A 233 -24.90 -17.43 7.45
C LEU A 233 -23.82 -16.94 6.48
N GLU A 234 -23.14 -15.86 6.87
CA GLU A 234 -22.03 -15.28 6.11
C GLU A 234 -20.69 -15.70 6.74
N ALA A 235 -19.74 -16.12 5.91
CA ALA A 235 -18.35 -16.30 6.30
C ALA A 235 -17.42 -15.66 5.26
N GLY A 236 -16.42 -14.89 5.69
CA GLY A 236 -15.51 -14.23 4.75
C GLY A 236 -14.15 -13.84 5.33
N PHE A 237 -13.20 -13.62 4.43
CA PHE A 237 -11.85 -13.17 4.75
C PHE A 237 -11.45 -12.02 3.81
N THR A 238 -10.72 -11.04 4.32
CA THR A 238 -10.19 -9.91 3.56
C THR A 238 -8.69 -9.80 3.77
N SER A 239 -7.96 -9.41 2.71
CA SER A 239 -6.54 -9.09 2.78
C SER A 239 -6.30 -7.72 2.17
N ASN A 240 -5.77 -6.80 2.98
CA ASN A 240 -5.58 -5.40 2.62
C ASN A 240 -4.13 -4.96 2.91
N GLU A 241 -3.52 -4.21 2.00
CA GLU A 241 -2.30 -3.44 2.31
C GLU A 241 -2.69 -2.20 3.13
N PRO A 242 -1.98 -1.87 4.23
CA PRO A 242 -2.30 -0.67 5.02
C PRO A 242 -2.06 0.62 4.22
N GLU A 243 -3.10 1.46 4.10
CA GLU A 243 -3.07 2.73 3.35
C GLU A 243 -1.93 3.67 3.79
N HIS A 244 -1.70 3.77 5.10
CA HIS A 244 -0.61 4.55 5.67
C HIS A 244 0.77 4.09 5.18
N VAL A 245 0.99 2.77 5.10
CA VAL A 245 2.27 2.20 4.66
C VAL A 245 2.49 2.47 3.17
N ALA A 246 1.44 2.41 2.35
CA ALA A 246 1.52 2.74 0.93
C ALA A 246 1.84 4.22 0.68
N ILE A 247 1.19 5.14 1.40
CA ILE A 247 1.51 6.58 1.31
C ILE A 247 2.95 6.85 1.75
N LYS A 248 3.39 6.22 2.85
CA LYS A 248 4.78 6.29 3.30
C LYS A 248 5.75 5.84 2.20
N GLN A 249 5.54 4.66 1.61
CA GLN A 249 6.37 4.16 0.50
C GLN A 249 6.36 5.11 -0.71
N ALA A 250 5.21 5.70 -1.04
CA ALA A 250 5.10 6.63 -2.16
C ALA A 250 5.93 7.90 -1.91
N ILE A 251 5.90 8.45 -0.70
CA ILE A 251 6.71 9.62 -0.30
C ILE A 251 8.20 9.27 -0.30
N GLU A 252 8.60 8.12 0.27
CA GLU A 252 9.99 7.63 0.25
C GLU A 252 10.51 7.48 -1.19
N LYS A 253 9.70 6.88 -2.07
CA LYS A 253 10.03 6.75 -3.50
C LYS A 253 10.09 8.11 -4.19
N ALA A 254 9.24 9.07 -3.81
CA ALA A 254 9.29 10.42 -4.36
C ALA A 254 10.58 11.14 -3.98
N VAL A 255 11.10 10.94 -2.76
CA VAL A 255 12.41 11.47 -2.34
C VAL A 255 13.54 10.85 -3.18
N ILE A 256 13.55 9.53 -3.36
CA ILE A 256 14.52 8.85 -4.25
C ILE A 256 14.43 9.42 -5.66
N ALA A 257 13.23 9.50 -6.23
CA ALA A 257 12.99 10.01 -7.58
C ALA A 257 13.45 11.46 -7.72
N LEU A 258 13.21 12.31 -6.71
CA LEU A 258 13.65 13.71 -6.71
C LEU A 258 15.18 13.79 -6.73
N ILE A 259 15.86 13.03 -5.85
CA ILE A 259 17.33 12.95 -5.80
C ILE A 259 17.88 12.56 -7.18
N VAL A 260 17.33 11.53 -7.80
CA VAL A 260 17.81 11.07 -9.11
C VAL A 260 17.51 12.09 -10.20
N GLU A 261 16.29 12.64 -10.27
CA GLU A 261 15.91 13.65 -11.26
C GLU A 261 16.77 14.91 -11.14
N GLY A 262 17.08 15.36 -9.93
CA GLY A 262 17.95 16.52 -9.74
C GLY A 262 19.41 16.25 -10.10
N ALA A 263 19.89 15.02 -9.90
CA ALA A 263 21.21 14.61 -10.35
C ALA A 263 21.31 14.52 -11.88
N VAL A 264 20.28 13.98 -12.54
CA VAL A 264 20.18 13.93 -14.01
C VAL A 264 20.10 15.33 -14.63
N ARG A 265 19.59 16.32 -13.89
CA ARG A 265 19.49 17.73 -14.30
C ARG A 265 20.68 18.59 -13.85
N ASP A 266 21.74 17.97 -13.34
CA ASP A 266 22.97 18.65 -12.88
C ASP A 266 22.76 19.69 -11.77
N TYR A 267 21.73 19.53 -10.93
CA TYR A 267 21.54 20.40 -9.74
C TYR A 267 22.35 19.95 -8.53
N TRP A 268 22.69 18.66 -8.47
CA TRP A 268 23.56 18.07 -7.46
C TRP A 268 24.20 16.80 -8.01
N THR A 269 25.20 16.27 -7.31
CA THR A 269 26.01 15.16 -7.83
C THR A 269 26.22 14.11 -6.75
N PHE A 270 26.15 12.84 -7.15
CA PHE A 270 26.58 11.72 -6.32
C PHE A 270 28.10 11.75 -6.14
N ALA A 271 28.60 11.43 -4.96
CA ALA A 271 30.04 11.35 -4.71
C ALA A 271 30.73 10.29 -5.58
N ASP A 272 30.03 9.18 -5.83
CA ASP A 272 30.44 8.13 -6.78
C ASP A 272 29.36 7.95 -7.86
N PRO A 273 29.56 8.52 -9.07
CA PRO A 273 28.64 8.36 -10.19
C PRO A 273 28.48 6.90 -10.64
N ALA A 274 29.51 6.05 -10.49
CA ALA A 274 29.43 4.65 -10.90
C ALA A 274 28.51 3.85 -9.97
N ALA A 275 28.56 4.12 -8.66
CA ALA A 275 27.64 3.53 -7.69
C ALA A 275 26.18 3.97 -7.92
N ALA A 276 25.97 5.19 -8.44
CA ALA A 276 24.64 5.73 -8.73
C ALA A 276 24.07 5.30 -10.10
N ALA A 277 24.91 4.82 -11.02
CA ALA A 277 24.47 4.48 -12.39
C ALA A 277 23.29 3.49 -12.46
N PRO A 278 23.25 2.39 -11.68
CA PRO A 278 22.11 1.47 -11.71
C PRO A 278 20.80 2.13 -11.25
N LEU A 279 20.88 3.04 -10.27
CA LEU A 279 19.73 3.79 -9.76
C LEU A 279 19.18 4.75 -10.81
N VAL A 280 20.07 5.47 -11.50
CA VAL A 280 19.70 6.39 -12.60
C VAL A 280 19.07 5.62 -13.75
N GLU A 281 19.63 4.46 -14.12
CA GLU A 281 19.08 3.61 -15.18
C GLU A 281 17.69 3.06 -14.81
N ALA A 282 17.52 2.58 -13.57
CA ALA A 282 16.23 2.11 -13.08
C ALA A 282 15.16 3.22 -13.14
N TYR A 283 15.51 4.42 -12.68
CA TYR A 283 14.63 5.58 -12.73
C TYR A 283 14.26 5.96 -14.18
N ALA A 284 15.23 5.96 -15.10
CA ALA A 284 14.99 6.26 -16.50
C ALA A 284 14.03 5.24 -17.15
N LYS A 285 14.14 3.95 -16.80
CA LYS A 285 13.21 2.91 -17.26
C LYS A 285 11.80 3.14 -16.72
N GLU A 286 11.67 3.44 -15.42
CA GLU A 286 10.37 3.70 -14.79
C GLU A 286 9.64 4.89 -15.42
N LYS A 287 10.35 5.97 -15.75
CA LYS A 287 9.77 7.19 -16.36
C LYS A 287 9.16 6.95 -17.75
N VAL A 288 9.62 5.91 -18.46
CA VAL A 288 9.19 5.57 -19.83
C VAL A 288 8.01 4.59 -19.82
N LEU A 289 7.75 3.88 -18.71
CA LEU A 289 6.67 2.91 -18.66
C LEU A 289 5.30 3.63 -18.70
N PRO A 290 4.43 3.31 -19.68
CA PRO A 290 3.07 3.80 -19.65
C PRO A 290 2.39 3.29 -18.37
N VAL A 291 1.53 4.12 -17.77
CA VAL A 291 0.56 3.67 -16.75
C VAL A 291 -0.13 2.47 -17.36
N THR A 292 0.22 1.26 -16.93
CA THR A 292 -0.33 0.05 -17.54
C THR A 292 -1.79 0.01 -17.08
N PRO A 293 -2.78 0.26 -17.95
CA PRO A 293 -4.15 0.02 -17.57
C PRO A 293 -4.25 -1.45 -17.21
N MET A 294 -5.03 -1.74 -16.17
CA MET A 294 -5.24 -3.10 -15.69
C MET A 294 -5.54 -3.99 -16.89
N ARG A 295 -4.75 -5.04 -17.12
CA ARG A 295 -5.24 -6.14 -17.93
C ARG A 295 -6.43 -6.65 -17.14
N GLU A 296 -7.65 -6.45 -17.66
CA GLU A 296 -8.85 -7.04 -17.09
C GLU A 296 -8.49 -8.46 -16.66
N ALA A 297 -8.75 -8.79 -15.39
CA ALA A 297 -8.65 -10.17 -14.96
C ALA A 297 -9.41 -10.98 -16.02
N PRO A 298 -8.81 -12.04 -16.61
CA PRO A 298 -9.51 -12.79 -17.65
C PRO A 298 -10.87 -13.14 -17.07
N ALA A 299 -11.93 -12.64 -17.72
CA ALA A 299 -13.28 -13.03 -17.37
C ALA A 299 -13.22 -14.55 -17.31
N LEU A 300 -13.36 -15.13 -16.11
CA LEU A 300 -13.37 -16.58 -15.97
C LEU A 300 -14.53 -17.00 -16.85
N ALA A 301 -14.21 -17.60 -18.00
CA ALA A 301 -15.14 -17.81 -19.09
C ALA A 301 -16.42 -18.34 -18.47
N ALA A 302 -17.52 -17.59 -18.64
CA ALA A 302 -18.81 -17.98 -18.13
C ALA A 302 -18.98 -19.44 -18.50
N ALA A 303 -18.96 -20.32 -17.50
CA ALA A 303 -19.20 -21.73 -17.73
C ALA A 303 -20.53 -21.76 -18.49
N THR A 304 -20.45 -22.16 -19.76
CA THR A 304 -21.59 -22.27 -20.66
C THR A 304 -22.70 -22.95 -19.87
N ARG A 305 -23.87 -22.32 -19.81
CA ARG A 305 -25.05 -22.92 -19.17
C ARG A 305 -25.19 -24.35 -19.72
N PRO A 306 -25.55 -25.35 -18.89
CA PRO A 306 -25.78 -26.72 -19.38
C PRO A 306 -26.86 -26.81 -20.48
N ASP A 307 -27.62 -25.74 -20.70
CA ASP A 307 -28.74 -25.68 -21.65
C ASP A 307 -28.32 -25.41 -23.11
N ASP A 308 -27.05 -25.08 -23.38
CA ASP A 308 -26.55 -24.84 -24.75
C ASP A 308 -25.84 -26.06 -25.38
N ALA A 309 -25.99 -27.26 -24.80
CA ALA A 309 -25.53 -28.49 -25.44
C ALA A 309 -26.39 -28.77 -26.70
N PRO A 310 -25.80 -28.92 -27.90
CA PRO A 310 -26.56 -29.35 -29.05
C PRO A 310 -27.15 -30.74 -28.77
N ALA A 311 -28.43 -30.90 -29.05
CA ALA A 311 -29.24 -32.08 -28.79
C ALA A 311 -28.88 -33.30 -29.69
N ASP A 312 -27.60 -33.58 -29.91
CA ASP A 312 -27.16 -34.80 -30.58
C ASP A 312 -26.16 -35.57 -29.71
N GLY A 313 -26.68 -36.61 -29.04
CA GLY A 313 -25.97 -37.49 -28.14
C GLY A 313 -24.96 -38.39 -28.85
N ARG A 314 -23.85 -37.82 -29.29
CA ARG A 314 -22.69 -38.59 -29.79
C ARG A 314 -21.40 -38.11 -29.12
N ILE A 315 -21.06 -38.76 -28.00
CA ILE A 315 -19.74 -38.68 -27.40
C ILE A 315 -18.74 -39.32 -28.38
N ARG A 316 -17.92 -38.49 -29.05
CA ARG A 316 -16.73 -38.99 -29.74
C ARG A 316 -15.61 -39.14 -28.71
N LEU A 317 -15.27 -40.39 -28.38
CA LEU A 317 -14.02 -40.71 -27.68
C LEU A 317 -12.84 -40.36 -28.60
N ALA A 318 -12.16 -39.25 -28.32
CA ALA A 318 -10.87 -38.95 -28.92
C ALA A 318 -9.80 -39.80 -28.21
N SER A 319 -9.28 -40.79 -28.93
CA SER A 319 -8.15 -41.61 -28.52
C SER A 319 -6.86 -40.79 -28.63
N ALA A 320 -6.17 -40.59 -27.51
CA ALA A 320 -4.76 -40.23 -27.52
C ALA A 320 -4.13 -40.66 -26.19
N ILE A 321 -3.23 -41.66 -26.26
CA ILE A 321 -1.93 -41.77 -25.57
C ILE A 321 -1.47 -43.23 -25.67
N THR A 322 -0.34 -43.43 -26.37
CA THR A 322 0.82 -44.26 -25.97
C THR A 322 1.88 -44.02 -27.05
N ALA A 323 2.85 -43.16 -26.75
CA ALA A 323 4.13 -43.50 -26.14
C ALA A 323 5.09 -44.12 -27.17
N GLY A 324 6.03 -43.31 -27.64
CA GLY A 324 7.27 -43.81 -28.21
C GLY A 324 8.16 -44.36 -27.09
N GLY A 325 8.78 -45.51 -27.36
CA GLY A 325 9.77 -46.16 -26.53
C GLY A 325 10.34 -47.39 -27.24
N ASP A 326 11.65 -47.36 -27.42
CA ASP A 326 12.61 -48.47 -27.66
C ASP A 326 12.82 -49.05 -29.08
N GLY A 327 13.96 -48.67 -29.67
CA GLY A 327 15.10 -49.57 -29.92
C GLY A 327 15.10 -50.47 -31.16
N ASP A 328 15.77 -50.03 -32.24
CA ASP A 328 17.04 -50.58 -32.78
C ASP A 328 17.50 -49.77 -34.01
#